data_AF-W5KDQ9-F1
#
_entry.id   AF-W5KDQ9-F1
#
_cell.length_a   1.000
_cell.length_b   1.000
_cell.length_c   1.000
_cell.angle_alpha   90.00
_cell.angle_beta   90.00
_cell.angle_gamma   90.00
#
_symmetry.space_group_name_H-M   'P 1'
#
loop_
_entity.id
_entity.type
_entity.pdbx_description
1 polymer ?
#
loop_
_entity_poly.entity_id
_entity_poly.type
_entity_poly.pdbx_seq_one_letter_code
_entity_poly.pdbx_strand_id
1 'polypeptide(L)'
;MGYDVTRFQGEVDEDLLCPICSGVLEEPVQAPHCEHAFCNACITQWFAQQQICPVDRTVVTLAHLRPVPRIMRNMLSKLQISCDNAGFGCTATLRLDQLQSHLKDCEHNPKRPVTCEEGCGLEMPKDEMPNHNCIKHLRSVVQQQQTKIADLEKTAAEHKHQLAEQKRDIQLLKAYMRAIRSANPNLQNLEETIEYNEILE
;
A
#
# COMPACT_ATOMS: atom_id res chain seq x y z
N MET A 1 -20.27 -5.00 8.37
CA MET A 1 -19.94 -4.86 9.80
C MET A 1 -20.48 -6.11 10.48
N GLY A 2 -19.63 -6.81 11.25
CA GLY A 2 -20.00 -8.13 11.80
C GLY A 2 -20.05 -9.19 10.69
N TYR A 3 -19.79 -10.44 11.07
CA TYR A 3 -19.92 -11.56 10.15
C TYR A 3 -21.38 -12.03 10.07
N ASP A 4 -21.84 -12.38 8.87
CA ASP A 4 -23.17 -12.95 8.67
C ASP A 4 -23.27 -14.31 9.36
N VAL A 5 -24.28 -14.47 10.23
CA VAL A 5 -24.53 -15.67 11.02
C VAL A 5 -24.79 -16.89 10.13
N THR A 6 -25.38 -16.70 8.95
CA THR A 6 -25.73 -17.78 8.02
C THR A 6 -24.51 -18.50 7.43
N ARG A 7 -23.32 -17.89 7.53
CA ARG A 7 -22.06 -18.47 7.06
C ARG A 7 -21.40 -19.41 8.06
N PHE A 8 -21.85 -19.42 9.31
CA PHE A 8 -21.25 -20.25 10.34
C PHE A 8 -21.84 -21.66 10.30
N GLN A 9 -21.00 -22.65 10.58
CA GLN A 9 -21.45 -24.02 10.76
C GLN A 9 -21.95 -24.23 12.19
N GLY A 10 -23.18 -24.71 12.33
CA GLY A 10 -23.82 -24.95 13.62
C GLY A 10 -24.44 -23.69 14.21
N GLU A 11 -24.88 -23.81 15.46
CA GLU A 11 -25.45 -22.68 16.20
C GLU A 11 -24.33 -21.79 16.76
N VAL A 12 -24.47 -20.48 16.54
CA VAL A 12 -23.58 -19.48 17.14
C VAL A 12 -24.23 -19.00 18.43
N ASP A 13 -23.46 -19.01 19.51
CA ASP A 13 -23.87 -18.50 20.81
C ASP A 13 -24.31 -17.03 20.71
N GLU A 14 -25.45 -16.68 21.32
CA GLU A 14 -26.02 -15.33 21.30
C GLU A 14 -25.07 -14.29 21.93
N ASP A 15 -24.25 -14.71 22.89
CA ASP A 15 -23.24 -13.86 23.54
C ASP A 15 -22.12 -13.42 22.57
N LEU A 16 -22.01 -14.07 21.41
CA LEU A 16 -21.04 -13.75 20.36
C LEU A 16 -21.64 -12.88 19.24
N LEU A 17 -22.90 -12.46 19.38
CA LEU A 17 -23.59 -11.60 18.42
C LEU A 17 -23.48 -10.14 18.84
N CYS A 18 -23.32 -9.26 17.86
CA CYS A 18 -23.32 -7.82 18.10
C CYS A 18 -24.76 -7.31 18.24
N PRO A 19 -25.13 -6.63 19.33
CA PRO A 19 -26.49 -6.09 19.50
C PRO A 19 -26.87 -4.98 18.49
N ILE A 20 -25.90 -4.42 17.77
CA ILE A 20 -26.12 -3.32 16.80
C ILE A 20 -26.41 -3.86 15.40
N CYS A 21 -25.60 -4.80 14.90
CA CYS A 21 -25.74 -5.35 13.55
C CYS A 21 -26.35 -6.75 13.50
N SER A 22 -26.57 -7.38 14.66
CA SER A 22 -27.05 -8.76 14.81
C SER A 22 -26.19 -9.84 14.14
N GLY A 23 -24.99 -9.49 13.68
CA GLY A 23 -24.00 -10.42 13.14
C GLY A 23 -23.02 -10.90 14.22
N VAL A 24 -22.26 -11.94 13.91
CA VAL A 24 -21.17 -12.41 14.78
C VAL A 24 -20.10 -11.32 14.90
N LEU A 25 -19.61 -11.10 16.11
CA LEU A 25 -18.71 -10.01 16.44
C LEU A 25 -17.42 -10.00 15.57
N GLU A 26 -17.18 -8.86 14.91
CA GLU A 26 -15.98 -8.57 14.11
C GLU A 26 -15.15 -7.51 14.81
N GLU A 27 -13.86 -7.79 15.03
CA GLU A 27 -12.95 -6.96 15.86
C GLU A 27 -13.62 -6.48 17.16
N PRO A 28 -14.06 -7.42 18.03
CA PRO A 28 -14.90 -7.09 19.17
C PRO A 28 -14.22 -6.19 20.21
N VAL A 29 -14.98 -5.21 20.67
CA VAL A 29 -14.66 -4.33 21.79
C VAL A 29 -15.77 -4.39 22.85
N GLN A 30 -15.41 -4.14 24.10
CA GLN A 30 -16.28 -4.23 25.26
C GLN A 30 -16.33 -2.90 26.01
N ALA A 31 -17.51 -2.52 26.47
CA ALA A 31 -17.67 -1.44 27.44
C ALA A 31 -17.23 -1.91 28.85
N PRO A 32 -16.35 -1.20 29.56
CA PRO A 32 -15.73 -1.70 30.78
C PRO A 32 -16.66 -1.77 32.00
N HIS A 33 -17.74 -0.99 32.03
CA HIS A 33 -18.64 -0.89 33.20
C HIS A 33 -19.88 -1.78 33.10
N CYS A 34 -20.37 -2.03 31.89
CA CYS A 34 -21.56 -2.84 31.64
C CYS A 34 -21.27 -4.13 30.86
N GLU A 35 -20.00 -4.36 30.50
CA GLU A 35 -19.51 -5.60 29.90
C GLU A 35 -20.16 -6.02 28.57
N HIS A 36 -21.00 -5.17 27.96
CA HIS A 36 -21.56 -5.41 26.63
C HIS A 36 -20.49 -5.33 25.54
N ALA A 37 -20.51 -6.29 24.61
CA ALA A 37 -19.58 -6.39 23.50
C ALA A 37 -20.22 -5.97 22.17
N PHE A 38 -19.42 -5.32 21.31
CA PHE A 38 -19.85 -4.82 20.01
C PHE A 38 -18.74 -4.98 18.97
N CYS A 39 -19.10 -5.02 17.69
CA CYS A 39 -18.10 -4.84 16.63
C CYS A 39 -17.50 -3.43 16.74
N ASN A 40 -16.18 -3.29 16.58
CA ASN A 40 -15.51 -1.99 16.69
C ASN A 40 -16.12 -0.93 15.76
N ALA A 41 -16.37 -1.29 14.49
CA ALA A 41 -17.01 -0.41 13.53
C ALA A 41 -18.43 0.02 13.95
N CYS A 42 -19.23 -0.92 14.48
CA CYS A 42 -20.61 -0.65 14.89
C CYS A 42 -20.68 0.35 16.05
N ILE A 43 -19.92 0.12 17.11
CA ILE A 43 -19.94 1.02 18.27
C ILE A 43 -19.30 2.37 17.96
N THR A 44 -18.28 2.39 17.09
CA THR A 44 -17.66 3.63 16.65
C THR A 44 -18.63 4.51 15.86
N GLN A 45 -19.41 3.91 14.96
CA GLN A 45 -20.46 4.63 14.24
C GLN A 45 -21.57 5.13 15.17
N TRP A 46 -21.97 4.33 16.16
CA TRP A 46 -22.96 4.72 17.16
C TRP A 46 -22.51 5.93 18.00
N PHE A 47 -21.27 5.92 18.47
CA PHE A 47 -20.69 7.00 19.28
C PHE A 47 -20.50 8.32 18.53
N ALA A 48 -20.52 8.31 17.19
CA ALA A 48 -20.60 9.55 16.41
C ALA A 48 -21.91 10.32 16.65
N GLN A 49 -22.97 9.64 17.11
CA GLN A 49 -24.28 10.23 17.38
C GLN A 49 -24.55 10.35 18.88
N GLN A 50 -24.23 9.31 19.66
CA GLN A 50 -24.63 9.20 21.06
C GLN A 50 -23.53 8.49 21.88
N GLN A 51 -22.98 9.13 22.92
CA GLN A 51 -21.95 8.54 23.79
C GLN A 51 -22.54 7.74 24.97
N ILE A 52 -23.41 6.78 24.62
CA ILE A 52 -24.06 5.86 25.57
C ILE A 52 -24.04 4.45 25.01
N CYS A 53 -23.99 3.46 25.88
CA CYS A 53 -24.11 2.06 25.51
C CYS A 53 -25.48 1.79 24.85
N PRO A 54 -25.53 1.14 23.67
CA PRO A 54 -26.78 0.82 22.98
C PRO A 54 -27.74 -0.10 23.76
N VAL A 55 -27.23 -0.90 24.70
CA VAL A 55 -28.02 -1.93 25.39
C VAL A 55 -28.67 -1.39 26.67
N ASP A 56 -27.90 -0.75 27.54
CA ASP A 56 -28.33 -0.32 28.87
C ASP A 56 -28.30 1.20 29.07
N ARG A 57 -27.88 1.96 28.06
CA ARG A 57 -27.77 3.44 28.06
C ARG A 57 -26.78 4.00 29.08
N THR A 58 -25.89 3.16 29.61
CA THR A 58 -24.79 3.62 30.47
C THR A 58 -23.87 4.56 29.68
N VAL A 59 -23.42 5.65 30.30
CA VAL A 59 -22.48 6.59 29.65
C VAL A 59 -21.14 5.90 29.38
N VAL A 60 -20.76 5.82 28.11
CA VAL A 60 -19.52 5.19 27.66
C VAL A 60 -18.95 6.01 26.51
N THR A 61 -17.64 6.20 26.51
CA THR A 61 -16.92 6.93 25.45
C THR A 61 -15.98 5.99 24.71
N LEU A 62 -15.61 6.36 23.48
CA LEU A 62 -14.66 5.59 22.65
C LEU A 62 -13.36 5.24 23.37
N ALA A 63 -12.80 6.21 24.12
CA ALA A 63 -11.53 6.06 24.81
C ALA A 63 -11.56 5.01 25.94
N HIS A 64 -12.74 4.67 26.44
CA HIS A 64 -12.90 3.69 27.52
C HIS A 64 -13.15 2.27 27.01
N LEU A 65 -13.39 2.08 25.72
CA LEU A 65 -13.57 0.74 25.14
C LEU A 65 -12.31 -0.09 25.32
N ARG A 66 -12.50 -1.36 25.68
CA ARG A 66 -11.41 -2.32 25.83
C ARG A 66 -11.58 -3.49 24.88
N PRO A 67 -10.51 -4.19 24.50
CA PRO A 67 -10.63 -5.47 23.83
C PRO A 67 -11.43 -6.45 24.70
N VAL A 68 -12.30 -7.26 24.11
CA VAL A 68 -13.04 -8.30 24.86
C VAL A 68 -12.10 -9.28 25.58
N PRO A 69 -12.57 -9.99 26.62
CA PRO A 69 -11.76 -10.98 27.33
C PRO A 69 -11.20 -12.08 26.41
N ARG A 70 -10.04 -12.65 26.80
CA ARG A 70 -9.38 -13.70 26.01
C ARG A 70 -10.27 -14.91 25.73
N ILE A 71 -11.13 -15.27 26.68
CA ILE A 71 -12.04 -16.40 26.53
C ILE A 71 -13.02 -16.19 25.37
N MET A 72 -13.63 -15.00 25.26
CA MET A 72 -14.53 -14.64 24.16
C MET A 72 -13.80 -14.61 22.82
N ARG A 73 -12.59 -14.03 22.77
CA ARG A 73 -11.74 -14.10 21.55
C ARG A 73 -11.45 -15.54 21.13
N ASN A 74 -11.16 -16.41 22.09
CA ASN A 74 -10.87 -17.83 21.81
C ASN A 74 -12.13 -18.56 21.33
N MET A 75 -13.32 -18.24 21.86
CA MET A 75 -14.59 -18.79 21.39
C MET A 75 -14.86 -18.37 19.94
N LEU A 76 -14.77 -17.06 19.64
CA LEU A 76 -14.90 -16.53 18.28
C LEU A 76 -13.91 -17.17 17.31
N SER A 77 -12.64 -17.28 17.71
CA SER A 77 -11.59 -17.87 16.87
C SER A 77 -11.86 -19.33 16.52
N LYS A 78 -12.62 -20.08 17.33
CA LYS A 78 -12.92 -21.49 17.10
C LYS A 78 -14.14 -21.71 16.21
N LEU A 79 -14.99 -20.70 16.03
CA LEU A 79 -16.15 -20.80 15.16
C LEU A 79 -15.71 -21.18 13.74
N GLN A 80 -16.48 -22.08 13.12
CA GLN A 80 -16.26 -22.50 11.75
C GLN A 80 -17.13 -21.67 10.82
N ILE A 81 -16.52 -21.06 9.79
CA ILE A 81 -17.19 -20.16 8.86
C ILE A 81 -16.88 -20.59 7.41
N SER A 82 -17.86 -20.41 6.52
CA SER A 82 -17.67 -20.55 5.08
C SER A 82 -16.99 -19.32 4.47
N CYS A 83 -16.16 -19.54 3.45
CA CYS A 83 -15.52 -18.46 2.71
C CYS A 83 -16.54 -17.51 2.06
N ASP A 84 -16.21 -16.20 1.99
CA ASP A 84 -17.01 -15.20 1.26
C ASP A 84 -17.19 -15.57 -0.23
N ASN A 85 -16.20 -16.28 -0.78
CA ASN A 85 -16.19 -16.70 -2.17
C ASN A 85 -16.95 -18.02 -2.41
N ALA A 86 -17.80 -18.46 -1.48
CA ALA A 86 -18.59 -19.68 -1.65
C ALA A 86 -19.50 -19.63 -2.89
N GLY A 87 -20.08 -18.45 -3.20
CA GLY A 87 -20.85 -18.23 -4.43
C GLY A 87 -20.02 -18.36 -5.72
N PHE A 88 -18.70 -18.23 -5.63
CA PHE A 88 -17.76 -18.39 -6.75
C PHE A 88 -17.14 -19.80 -6.79
N GLY A 89 -17.60 -20.74 -5.96
CA GLY A 89 -17.16 -22.13 -5.94
C GLY A 89 -16.22 -22.51 -4.79
N CYS A 90 -15.93 -21.59 -3.86
CA CYS A 90 -15.11 -21.94 -2.70
C CYS A 90 -15.90 -22.80 -1.69
N THR A 91 -15.53 -24.06 -1.53
CA THR A 91 -16.15 -24.97 -0.54
C THR A 91 -15.44 -24.96 0.81
N ALA A 92 -14.46 -24.08 1.02
CA ALA A 92 -13.66 -24.05 2.23
C ALA A 92 -14.52 -23.65 3.43
N THR A 93 -14.51 -24.51 4.44
CA THR A 93 -14.95 -24.19 5.80
C THR A 93 -13.73 -24.22 6.71
N LEU A 94 -13.52 -23.13 7.42
CA LEU A 94 -12.32 -22.90 8.19
C LEU A 94 -12.63 -22.19 9.49
N ARG A 95 -11.66 -22.16 10.40
CA ARG A 95 -11.81 -21.40 11.65
C ARG A 95 -11.81 -19.90 11.34
N LEU A 96 -12.58 -19.14 12.12
CA LEU A 96 -12.73 -17.69 11.90
C LEU A 96 -11.38 -16.95 11.91
N ASP A 97 -10.44 -17.37 12.75
CA ASP A 97 -9.09 -16.80 12.82
C ASP A 97 -8.24 -17.04 11.56
N GLN A 98 -8.59 -18.07 10.77
CA GLN A 98 -7.93 -18.41 9.50
C GLN A 98 -8.63 -17.78 8.29
N LEU A 99 -9.81 -17.16 8.47
CA LEU A 99 -10.59 -16.61 7.35
C LEU A 99 -9.79 -15.55 6.59
N GLN A 100 -9.15 -14.63 7.31
CA GLN A 100 -8.41 -13.54 6.68
C GLN A 100 -7.18 -14.00 5.90
N SER A 101 -6.48 -15.04 6.34
CA SER A 101 -5.38 -15.62 5.56
C SER A 101 -5.91 -16.34 4.32
N HIS A 102 -6.97 -17.14 4.47
CA HIS A 102 -7.59 -17.82 3.33
C HIS A 102 -8.07 -16.83 2.26
N LEU A 103 -8.73 -15.72 2.62
CA LEU A 103 -9.26 -14.77 1.63
C LEU A 103 -8.17 -14.12 0.76
N LYS A 104 -6.95 -13.96 1.29
CA LYS A 104 -5.79 -13.44 0.54
C LYS A 104 -5.35 -14.42 -0.54
N ASP A 105 -5.38 -15.71 -0.23
CA ASP A 105 -4.87 -16.78 -1.09
C ASP A 105 -5.98 -17.58 -1.79
N CYS A 106 -7.24 -17.21 -1.60
CA CYS A 106 -8.39 -17.96 -2.11
C CYS A 106 -8.39 -17.99 -3.65
N GLU A 107 -8.30 -19.19 -4.21
CA GLU A 107 -8.28 -19.40 -5.67
C GLU A 107 -9.57 -18.96 -6.37
N HIS A 108 -10.67 -18.93 -5.61
CA HIS A 108 -12.00 -18.54 -6.07
C HIS A 108 -12.31 -17.06 -5.82
N ASN A 109 -11.35 -16.28 -5.31
CA ASN A 109 -11.51 -14.84 -5.16
C ASN A 109 -11.54 -14.19 -6.56
N PRO A 110 -12.68 -13.62 -7.01
CA PRO A 110 -12.79 -13.00 -8.34
C PRO A 110 -11.85 -11.79 -8.49
N LYS A 111 -11.58 -11.09 -7.39
CA LYS A 111 -10.70 -9.91 -7.37
C LYS A 111 -9.23 -10.25 -7.17
N ARG A 112 -8.88 -11.54 -7.11
CA ARG A 112 -7.48 -11.95 -6.99
C ARG A 112 -6.71 -11.39 -8.20
N PRO A 113 -5.63 -10.62 -7.99
CA PRO A 113 -4.81 -10.16 -9.09
C PRO A 113 -4.15 -11.36 -9.76
N VAL A 114 -4.37 -11.46 -11.07
CA VAL A 114 -3.75 -12.45 -11.94
C VAL A 114 -3.02 -11.72 -13.05
N THR A 115 -1.83 -12.21 -13.39
CA THR A 115 -1.12 -11.79 -14.59
C THR A 115 -1.77 -12.42 -15.81
N CYS A 116 -1.84 -11.65 -16.89
CA CYS A 116 -2.35 -12.16 -18.16
C CYS A 116 -1.54 -13.37 -18.65
N GLU A 117 -2.20 -14.53 -18.80
CA GLU A 117 -1.59 -15.79 -19.24
C GLU A 117 -1.14 -15.75 -20.72
N GLU A 118 -1.77 -14.90 -21.53
CA GLU A 118 -1.43 -14.69 -22.94
C GLU A 118 -0.16 -13.83 -23.14
N GLY A 119 0.56 -13.52 -22.06
CA GLY A 119 1.91 -12.95 -22.11
C GLY A 119 1.99 -11.44 -22.29
N CYS A 120 0.88 -10.69 -22.15
CA CYS A 120 0.93 -9.23 -22.21
C CYS A 120 1.53 -8.59 -20.94
N GLY A 121 1.64 -9.35 -19.86
CA GLY A 121 2.23 -8.92 -18.59
C GLY A 121 1.35 -7.99 -17.74
N LEU A 122 0.11 -7.69 -18.15
CA LEU A 122 -0.81 -6.88 -17.37
C LEU A 122 -1.33 -7.67 -16.16
N GLU A 123 -1.28 -7.07 -14.98
CA GLU A 123 -1.94 -7.56 -13.76
C GLU A 123 -3.36 -7.02 -13.69
N MET A 124 -4.34 -7.89 -13.48
CA MET A 124 -5.75 -7.51 -13.38
C MET A 124 -6.56 -8.49 -12.53
N PRO A 125 -7.77 -8.11 -12.08
CA PRO A 125 -8.69 -9.03 -11.39
C PRO A 125 -9.03 -10.27 -12.24
N LYS A 126 -9.14 -11.43 -11.60
CA LYS A 126 -9.45 -12.72 -12.25
C LYS A 126 -10.79 -12.70 -13.00
N ASP A 127 -11.79 -11.99 -12.51
CA ASP A 127 -13.10 -11.82 -13.14
C ASP A 127 -13.07 -10.95 -14.41
N GLU A 128 -12.11 -10.03 -14.52
CA GLU A 128 -11.93 -9.19 -15.70
C GLU A 128 -11.10 -9.89 -16.80
N MET A 129 -10.37 -10.95 -16.46
CA MET A 129 -9.49 -11.68 -17.38
C MET A 129 -10.19 -12.15 -18.68
N PRO A 130 -11.43 -12.69 -18.68
CA PRO A 130 -12.12 -13.09 -19.91
C PRO A 130 -12.42 -11.92 -20.87
N ASN A 131 -12.51 -10.70 -20.35
CA ASN A 131 -12.79 -9.49 -21.12
C ASN A 131 -11.51 -8.72 -21.50
N HIS A 132 -10.34 -9.26 -21.15
CA HIS A 132 -9.06 -8.65 -21.45
C HIS A 132 -8.72 -8.71 -22.94
N ASN A 133 -8.23 -7.60 -23.50
CA ASN A 133 -7.73 -7.55 -24.89
C ASN A 133 -6.24 -7.22 -24.91
N CYS A 134 -5.41 -8.26 -25.04
CA CYS A 134 -3.95 -8.14 -25.04
C CYS A 134 -3.45 -7.19 -26.12
N ILE A 135 -4.04 -7.24 -27.32
CA ILE A 135 -3.60 -6.45 -28.47
C ILE A 135 -3.81 -4.96 -28.19
N LYS A 136 -4.97 -4.58 -27.65
CA LYS A 136 -5.26 -3.19 -27.26
C LYS A 136 -4.29 -2.70 -26.19
N HIS A 137 -4.02 -3.53 -25.18
CA HIS A 137 -3.07 -3.21 -24.12
C HIS A 137 -1.66 -3.02 -24.69
N LEU A 138 -1.14 -4.00 -25.43
CA LEU A 138 0.20 -3.96 -26.01
C LEU A 138 0.38 -2.78 -26.97
N ARG A 139 -0.62 -2.43 -27.79
CA ARG A 139 -0.58 -1.21 -28.63
C ARG A 139 -0.45 0.06 -27.79
N SER A 140 -1.20 0.15 -26.69
CA SER A 140 -1.09 1.29 -25.77
C SER A 140 0.29 1.37 -25.13
N VAL A 141 0.86 0.24 -24.73
CA VAL A 141 2.20 0.17 -24.13
C VAL A 141 3.26 0.61 -25.15
N VAL A 142 3.20 0.10 -26.39
CA VAL A 142 4.12 0.51 -27.47
C VAL A 142 4.03 2.01 -27.75
N GLN A 143 2.81 2.55 -27.83
CA GLN A 143 2.61 3.98 -28.07
C GLN A 143 3.18 4.83 -26.92
N GLN A 144 2.94 4.42 -25.66
CA GLN A 144 3.48 5.10 -24.49
C GLN A 144 5.02 5.01 -24.41
N GLN A 145 5.59 3.88 -24.82
CA GLN A 145 7.04 3.72 -24.89
C GLN A 145 7.64 4.61 -25.99
N GLN A 146 7.00 4.72 -27.15
CA GLN A 146 7.43 5.62 -28.24
C GLN A 146 7.44 7.08 -27.79
N THR A 147 6.39 7.54 -27.08
CA THR A 147 6.36 8.92 -26.56
C THR A 147 7.45 9.14 -25.52
N LYS A 148 7.65 8.19 -24.60
CA LYS A 148 8.73 8.28 -23.59
C LYS A 148 10.11 8.33 -24.22
N ILE A 149 10.36 7.53 -25.26
CA ILE A 149 11.64 7.55 -25.99
C ILE A 149 11.85 8.92 -26.63
N ALA A 150 10.84 9.47 -27.31
CA ALA A 150 10.94 10.79 -27.93
C ALA A 150 11.21 11.90 -26.89
N ASP A 151 10.55 11.86 -25.74
CA ASP A 151 10.79 12.81 -24.64
C ASP A 151 12.21 12.67 -24.07
N LEU A 152 12.67 11.43 -23.87
CA LEU A 152 14.04 11.15 -23.41
C LEU A 152 15.09 11.61 -24.42
N GLU A 153 14.86 11.41 -25.71
CA GLU A 153 15.76 11.90 -26.76
C GLU A 153 15.83 13.43 -26.78
N LYS A 154 14.70 14.11 -26.58
CA LYS A 154 14.65 15.58 -26.48
C LYS A 154 15.43 16.08 -25.26
N THR A 155 15.17 15.52 -24.08
CA THR A 155 15.89 15.90 -22.85
C THR A 155 17.39 15.61 -22.96
N ALA A 156 17.78 14.50 -23.58
CA ALA A 156 19.18 14.18 -23.85
C ALA A 156 19.84 15.20 -24.79
N ALA A 157 19.13 15.67 -25.82
CA ALA A 157 19.62 16.70 -26.72
C ALA A 157 19.80 18.06 -26.00
N GLU A 158 18.85 18.44 -25.14
CA GLU A 158 18.92 19.65 -24.32
C GLU A 158 20.11 19.60 -23.35
N HIS A 159 20.27 18.49 -22.62
CA HIS A 159 21.42 18.30 -21.72
C HIS A 159 22.76 18.29 -22.48
N LYS A 160 22.80 17.72 -23.68
CA LYS A 160 24.01 17.76 -24.53
C LYS A 160 24.35 19.21 -24.94
N HIS A 161 23.35 20.04 -25.22
CA HIS A 161 23.57 21.46 -25.52
C HIS A 161 24.10 22.23 -24.30
N GLN A 162 23.46 22.07 -23.15
CA GLN A 162 23.89 22.68 -21.88
C GLN A 162 25.33 22.27 -21.52
N LEU A 163 25.66 20.99 -21.67
CA LEU A 163 27.02 20.48 -21.42
C LEU A 163 28.05 21.12 -22.35
N ALA A 164 27.68 21.38 -23.62
CA ALA A 164 28.55 22.04 -24.56
C ALA A 164 28.80 23.51 -24.21
N GLU A 165 27.77 24.24 -23.75
CA GLU A 165 27.90 25.61 -23.25
C GLU A 165 28.77 25.67 -22.00
N GLN A 166 28.48 24.86 -20.98
CA GLN A 166 29.30 24.76 -19.77
C GLN A 166 30.76 24.44 -20.09
N LYS A 167 31.02 23.57 -21.07
CA LYS A 167 32.39 23.25 -21.51
C LYS A 167 33.10 24.46 -22.11
N ARG A 168 32.41 25.31 -22.87
CA ARG A 168 32.97 26.56 -23.42
C ARG A 168 33.27 27.57 -22.31
N ASP A 169 32.35 27.73 -21.36
CA ASP A 169 32.55 28.63 -20.21
C ASP A 169 33.75 28.20 -19.36
N ILE A 170 33.87 26.89 -19.09
CA ILE A 170 35.04 26.33 -18.41
C ILE A 170 36.33 26.60 -19.19
N GLN A 171 36.32 26.48 -20.52
CA GLN A 171 37.50 26.80 -21.35
C GLN A 171 37.86 28.29 -21.28
N LEU A 172 36.87 29.18 -21.31
CA LEU A 172 37.07 30.62 -21.18
C LEU A 172 37.63 30.99 -19.80
N LEU A 173 37.05 30.45 -18.73
CA LEU A 173 37.55 30.62 -17.36
C LEU A 173 38.98 30.11 -17.22
N LYS A 174 39.30 28.95 -17.80
CA LYS A 174 40.67 28.42 -17.85
C LYS A 174 41.62 29.36 -18.57
N ALA A 175 41.22 29.94 -19.70
CA ALA A 175 42.04 30.91 -20.43
C ALA A 175 42.26 32.21 -19.65
N TYR A 176 41.20 32.74 -19.02
CA TYR A 176 41.27 33.92 -18.18
C TYR A 176 42.18 33.72 -16.97
N MET A 177 42.08 32.57 -16.29
CA MET A 177 42.99 32.20 -15.20
C MET A 177 44.45 32.16 -15.66
N ARG A 178 44.75 31.57 -16.83
CA ARG A 178 46.10 31.57 -17.40
C ARG A 178 46.61 32.99 -17.69
N ALA A 179 45.77 33.84 -18.26
CA ALA A 179 46.13 35.23 -18.56
C ALA A 179 46.45 36.02 -17.27
N ILE A 180 45.62 35.90 -16.22
CA ILE A 180 45.88 36.50 -14.91
C ILE A 180 47.22 36.02 -14.35
N ARG A 181 47.50 34.71 -14.41
CA ARG A 181 48.77 34.15 -13.94
C ARG A 181 49.96 34.75 -14.68
N SER A 182 49.90 34.83 -16.01
CA SER A 182 50.98 35.40 -16.83
C SER A 182 51.21 36.90 -16.60
N ALA A 183 50.17 37.63 -16.19
CA ALA A 183 50.25 39.06 -15.91
C ALA A 183 50.72 39.37 -14.48
N ASN A 184 50.87 38.36 -13.61
CA ASN A 184 51.15 38.56 -12.20
C ASN A 184 52.30 37.66 -11.71
N PRO A 185 53.55 38.16 -11.64
CA PRO A 185 54.75 37.35 -11.38
C PRO A 185 54.74 36.64 -10.01
N ASN A 186 54.01 37.17 -9.02
CA ASN A 186 53.83 36.49 -7.73
C ASN A 186 53.01 35.19 -7.82
N LEU A 187 52.05 35.12 -8.75
CA LEU A 187 51.24 33.91 -8.96
C LEU A 187 51.99 32.85 -9.78
N GLN A 188 52.91 33.27 -10.65
CA GLN A 188 53.73 32.38 -11.46
C GLN A 188 54.76 31.63 -10.60
N ASN A 189 55.40 32.32 -9.65
CA ASN A 189 56.30 31.71 -8.66
C ASN A 189 55.56 30.71 -7.73
N LEU A 190 54.28 30.96 -7.43
CA LEU A 190 53.47 30.08 -6.58
C LEU A 190 53.19 28.73 -7.26
N GLU A 191 52.99 28.72 -8.58
CA GLU A 191 52.71 27.51 -9.36
C GLU A 191 53.96 26.63 -9.52
N GLU A 192 55.14 27.23 -9.81
CA GLU A 192 56.42 26.50 -9.80
C GLU A 192 56.71 25.87 -8.43
N THR A 193 56.30 26.52 -7.35
CA THR A 193 56.44 25.98 -5.98
C THR A 193 55.48 24.82 -5.72
N ILE A 194 54.24 24.87 -6.24
CA ILE A 194 53.26 23.78 -6.09
C ILE A 194 53.62 22.57 -6.96
N GLU A 195 53.99 22.77 -8.23
CA GLU A 195 54.45 21.69 -9.12
C GLU A 195 55.74 21.03 -8.60
N TYR A 196 56.67 21.81 -8.05
CA TYR A 196 57.89 21.26 -7.43
C TYR A 196 57.58 20.41 -6.18
N ASN A 197 56.56 20.79 -5.40
CA ASN A 197 56.13 20.01 -4.22
C ASN A 197 55.37 18.73 -4.61
N GLU A 198 54.56 18.73 -5.68
CA GLU A 198 53.88 17.51 -6.17
C GLU A 198 54.83 16.48 -6.80
N ILE A 199 56.03 16.89 -7.25
CA ILE A 199 57.06 15.99 -7.82
C ILE A 199 57.95 15.35 -6.72
N LEU A 200 57.95 15.92 -5.51
CA LEU A 200 58.78 15.48 -4.38
C LEU A 200 58.06 14.58 -3.36
N GLU A 201 56.75 14.36 -3.50
CA GLU A 201 55.97 13.33 -2.78
C GLU A 201 55.72 12.09 -3.65
#